data_AF-A0A946SHI1-F1
#
_entry.id   AF-A0A946SHI1-F1
#
_cell.length_a   1.000
_cell.length_b   1.000
_cell.length_c   1.000
_cell.angle_alpha   90.00
_cell.angle_beta   90.00
_cell.angle_gamma   90.00
#
_symmetry.space_group_name_H-M   'P 1'
#
loop_
_entity.id
_entity.type
_entity.pdbx_description
1 polymer ?
#
loop_
_entity_poly.entity_id
_entity_poly.type
_entity_poly.pdbx_seq_one_letter_code
_entity_poly.pdbx_strand_id
1 'polypeptide(L)'
;MNDILKRFDNLFSILEKHDMYRFWTVKVIRLIPIFFICGVIIAMYFYPGGNIHHPEQIGYSFTDNFLSDLGGINARSGQANTISFIFFNLSMLIFALGGIGFLFVPRLFKEDSTSYFLALIGSVFFFFGSLFFAGVGLTPHDLYLEEHIFFALNGFRLLVPAAICYFFVLLRSPIKNSYSLLTFFFLVSTFAYVIFQIIGESPLLNPEAMSTQATMQKLITLIHLISIYSLSFAFSSQLKNLDIS
;
A
#
# COMPACT_ATOMS: atom_id res chain seq x y z
N MET A 1 -47.98 -13.45 5.78
CA MET A 1 -47.03 -13.74 4.68
C MET A 1 -46.20 -12.51 4.32
N ASN A 2 -46.81 -11.35 4.00
CA ASN A 2 -46.09 -10.10 3.65
C ASN A 2 -45.16 -9.54 4.75
N ASP A 3 -45.53 -9.65 6.02
CA ASP A 3 -44.70 -9.16 7.13
C ASP A 3 -43.47 -10.03 7.43
N ILE A 4 -43.59 -11.34 7.18
CA ILE A 4 -42.49 -12.29 7.33
C ILE A 4 -41.50 -12.08 6.19
N LEU A 5 -41.98 -11.95 4.95
CA LEU A 5 -41.15 -11.64 3.78
C LEU A 5 -40.41 -10.30 3.95
N LYS A 6 -41.08 -9.22 4.40
CA LYS A 6 -40.41 -7.95 4.71
C LYS A 6 -39.32 -8.08 5.78
N ARG A 7 -39.52 -8.91 6.80
CA ARG A 7 -38.49 -9.17 7.83
C ARG A 7 -37.30 -9.93 7.26
N PHE A 8 -37.52 -10.91 6.38
CA PHE A 8 -36.46 -11.63 5.68
C PHE A 8 -35.69 -10.71 4.73
N ASP A 9 -36.36 -9.88 3.94
CA ASP A 9 -35.71 -8.92 3.02
C ASP A 9 -34.88 -7.89 3.78
N ASN A 10 -35.39 -7.39 4.93
CA ASN A 10 -34.65 -6.45 5.76
C ASN A 10 -33.41 -7.10 6.39
N LEU A 11 -33.56 -8.32 6.92
CA LEU A 11 -32.44 -9.11 7.45
C LEU A 11 -31.39 -9.38 6.37
N PHE A 12 -31.80 -9.78 5.16
CA PHE A 12 -30.90 -10.02 4.04
C PHE A 12 -30.15 -8.73 3.65
N SER A 13 -30.83 -7.58 3.58
CA SER A 13 -30.18 -6.30 3.28
C SER A 13 -29.18 -5.85 4.36
N ILE A 14 -29.46 -6.19 5.62
CA ILE A 14 -28.58 -5.90 6.75
C ILE A 14 -27.33 -6.80 6.68
N LEU A 15 -27.51 -8.10 6.47
CA LEU A 15 -26.43 -9.06 6.29
C LEU A 15 -25.54 -8.68 5.10
N GLU A 16 -26.14 -8.34 3.95
CA GLU A 16 -25.41 -7.92 2.76
C GLU A 16 -24.61 -6.62 2.98
N LYS A 17 -25.17 -5.64 3.71
CA LYS A 17 -24.44 -4.43 4.12
C LYS A 17 -23.29 -4.73 5.07
N HIS A 18 -23.45 -5.67 6.01
CA HIS A 18 -22.39 -6.08 6.92
C HIS A 18 -21.27 -6.85 6.20
N ASP A 19 -21.63 -7.75 5.29
CA ASP A 19 -20.68 -8.49 4.47
C ASP A 19 -19.91 -7.58 3.53
N MET A 20 -20.58 -6.61 2.90
CA MET A 20 -19.95 -5.58 2.08
C MET A 20 -19.03 -4.68 2.91
N TYR A 21 -19.43 -4.30 4.12
CA TYR A 21 -18.62 -3.45 4.97
C TYR A 21 -17.34 -4.17 5.44
N ARG A 22 -17.45 -5.44 5.85
CA ARG A 22 -16.30 -6.30 6.17
C ARG A 22 -15.43 -6.57 4.95
N PHE A 23 -16.03 -6.71 3.77
CA PHE A 23 -15.28 -6.87 2.52
C PHE A 23 -14.33 -5.69 2.31
N TRP A 24 -14.82 -4.45 2.38
CA TRP A 24 -14.00 -3.26 2.17
C TRP A 24 -12.99 -3.00 3.29
N THR A 25 -13.43 -3.07 4.55
CA THR A 25 -12.58 -2.70 5.70
C THR A 25 -11.59 -3.79 6.10
N VAL A 26 -11.76 -5.03 5.63
CA VAL A 26 -10.91 -6.15 6.01
C VAL A 26 -10.40 -6.92 4.79
N LYS A 27 -11.28 -7.54 4.00
CA LYS A 27 -10.87 -8.50 2.97
C LYS A 27 -10.03 -7.84 1.88
N VAL A 28 -10.47 -6.70 1.34
CA VAL A 28 -9.75 -5.95 0.31
C VAL A 28 -8.37 -5.54 0.84
N ILE A 29 -8.32 -4.80 1.95
CA ILE A 29 -7.07 -4.30 2.54
C ILE A 29 -6.09 -5.44 2.85
N ARG A 30 -6.59 -6.59 3.33
CA ARG A 30 -5.76 -7.77 3.64
C ARG A 30 -5.14 -8.42 2.41
N LEU A 31 -5.86 -8.45 1.30
CA LEU A 31 -5.42 -9.14 0.09
C LEU A 31 -4.42 -8.31 -0.73
N ILE A 32 -4.43 -6.97 -0.61
CA ILE A 32 -3.51 -6.10 -1.35
C ILE A 32 -2.03 -6.50 -1.17
N PRO A 33 -1.50 -6.66 0.07
CA PRO A 33 -0.12 -7.09 0.23
C PRO A 33 0.22 -8.43 -0.43
N ILE A 34 -0.71 -9.38 -0.42
CA ILE A 34 -0.50 -10.71 -1.00
C ILE A 34 -0.42 -10.60 -2.52
N PHE A 35 -1.39 -9.93 -3.15
CA PHE A 35 -1.39 -9.74 -4.60
C PHE A 35 -0.19 -8.92 -5.09
N PHE A 36 0.22 -7.90 -4.32
CA PHE A 36 1.39 -7.12 -4.65
C PHE A 36 2.66 -7.98 -4.64
N ILE A 37 2.89 -8.75 -3.57
CA ILE A 37 4.07 -9.62 -3.46
C ILE A 37 4.08 -10.66 -4.58
N CYS A 38 2.95 -11.34 -4.83
CA CYS A 38 2.87 -12.34 -5.89
C CYS A 38 3.18 -11.73 -7.27
N GLY A 39 2.58 -10.58 -7.60
CA GLY A 39 2.82 -9.93 -8.88
C GLY A 39 4.25 -9.40 -9.03
N VAL A 40 4.84 -8.85 -7.97
CA VAL A 40 6.26 -8.44 -7.97
C VAL A 40 7.18 -9.63 -8.19
N ILE A 41 6.96 -10.77 -7.53
CA ILE A 41 7.79 -11.97 -7.73
C ILE A 41 7.72 -12.45 -9.18
N ILE A 42 6.51 -12.50 -9.76
CA ILE A 42 6.33 -12.86 -11.17
C ILE A 42 7.04 -11.84 -12.06
N ALA A 43 6.89 -10.55 -11.79
CA ALA A 43 7.50 -9.50 -12.58
C ALA A 43 9.04 -9.56 -12.52
N MET A 44 9.63 -9.82 -11.34
CA MET A 44 11.07 -10.01 -11.17
C MET A 44 11.59 -11.20 -11.98
N TYR A 45 10.85 -12.31 -11.98
CA TYR A 45 11.23 -13.51 -12.71
C TYR A 45 11.28 -13.29 -14.23
N PHE A 46 10.37 -12.47 -14.77
CA PHE A 46 10.28 -12.18 -16.20
C PHE A 46 11.00 -10.90 -16.64
N TYR A 47 11.66 -10.17 -15.74
CA TYR A 47 12.37 -8.94 -16.09
C TYR A 47 13.61 -9.28 -16.95
N PRO A 48 13.75 -8.73 -18.17
CA PRO A 48 14.85 -9.08 -19.10
C PRO A 48 16.24 -8.72 -18.57
N GLY A 49 16.37 -7.58 -17.90
CA GLY A 49 17.64 -7.13 -17.33
C GLY A 49 17.95 -5.65 -17.53
N GLY A 50 19.13 -5.29 -17.05
CA GLY A 50 19.68 -3.95 -16.99
C GLY A 50 19.31 -3.22 -15.70
N ASN A 51 20.17 -2.29 -15.30
CA ASN A 51 19.88 -1.25 -14.31
C ASN A 51 20.33 0.13 -14.84
N ILE A 52 20.24 1.18 -14.02
CA ILE A 52 20.57 2.57 -14.43
C ILE A 52 22.01 2.69 -14.94
N HIS A 53 22.95 1.95 -14.34
CA HIS A 53 24.39 2.05 -14.60
C HIS A 53 24.93 0.92 -15.48
N HIS A 54 24.26 -0.23 -15.50
CA HIS A 54 24.72 -1.45 -16.18
C HIS A 54 23.57 -2.03 -17.02
N PRO A 55 23.37 -1.56 -18.27
CA PRO A 55 22.35 -2.09 -19.18
C PRO A 55 22.53 -3.57 -19.53
N GLU A 56 23.76 -4.08 -19.42
CA GLU A 56 24.15 -5.47 -19.72
C GLU A 56 23.80 -6.47 -18.61
N GLN A 57 23.37 -6.01 -17.42
CA GLN A 57 22.95 -6.88 -16.33
C GLN A 57 21.85 -7.84 -16.81
N ILE A 58 22.01 -9.14 -16.57
CA ILE A 58 20.99 -10.14 -16.93
C ILE A 58 19.97 -10.25 -15.79
N GLY A 59 18.68 -10.12 -16.12
CA GLY A 59 17.61 -10.30 -15.15
C GLY A 59 17.53 -9.21 -14.08
N TYR A 60 16.67 -9.45 -13.09
CA TYR A 60 16.46 -8.53 -11.97
C TYR A 60 17.47 -8.77 -10.83
N SER A 61 18.15 -7.71 -10.39
CA SER A 61 18.95 -7.69 -9.16
C SER A 61 18.14 -7.10 -8.01
N PHE A 62 18.05 -7.83 -6.90
CA PHE A 62 17.30 -7.34 -5.72
C PHE A 62 17.92 -6.09 -5.09
N THR A 63 19.23 -5.92 -5.18
CA THR A 63 19.91 -4.73 -4.63
C THR A 63 20.04 -3.63 -5.68
N ASP A 64 20.26 -4.00 -6.95
CA ASP A 64 20.71 -3.04 -7.98
C ASP A 64 19.61 -2.66 -8.98
N ASN A 65 18.37 -3.07 -8.76
CA ASN A 65 17.20 -2.55 -9.48
C ASN A 65 16.20 -1.92 -8.54
N PHE A 66 15.55 -0.83 -8.95
CA PHE A 66 14.36 -0.37 -8.25
C PHE A 66 13.20 -1.36 -8.49
N LEU A 67 12.22 -1.42 -7.59
CA LEU A 67 10.99 -2.18 -7.87
C LEU A 67 10.30 -1.65 -9.13
N SER A 68 10.35 -0.34 -9.35
CA SER A 68 9.75 0.31 -10.51
C SER A 68 10.44 0.04 -11.84
N ASP A 69 11.67 -0.50 -11.86
CA ASP A 69 12.28 -0.95 -13.11
C ASP A 69 11.45 -2.05 -13.78
N LEU A 70 10.74 -2.86 -12.98
CA LEU A 70 9.81 -3.89 -13.45
C LEU A 70 8.64 -3.32 -14.26
N GLY A 71 8.31 -2.05 -14.05
CA GLY A 71 7.16 -1.38 -14.65
C GLY A 71 7.43 -0.62 -15.95
N GLY A 72 8.66 -0.64 -16.48
CA GLY A 72 8.99 0.00 -17.77
C GLY A 72 8.43 -0.78 -18.96
N ILE A 73 8.04 -0.09 -20.05
CA ILE A 73 7.63 -0.75 -21.30
C ILE A 73 8.82 -1.51 -21.90
N ASN A 74 9.98 -0.87 -21.90
CA ASN A 74 11.26 -1.51 -22.11
C ASN A 74 12.01 -1.61 -20.78
N ALA A 75 12.78 -2.69 -20.63
CA ALA A 75 13.69 -2.84 -19.52
C ALA A 75 14.90 -1.92 -19.70
N ARG A 76 15.70 -1.73 -18.65
CA ARG A 76 16.93 -0.91 -18.72
C ARG A 76 17.97 -1.45 -19.71
N SER A 77 17.90 -2.75 -20.03
CA SER A 77 18.69 -3.37 -21.11
C SER A 77 18.25 -2.98 -22.53
N GLY A 78 17.14 -2.24 -22.68
CA GLY A 78 16.54 -1.87 -23.96
C GLY A 78 15.63 -2.95 -24.57
N GLN A 79 15.50 -4.11 -23.92
CA GLN A 79 14.61 -5.19 -24.38
C GLN A 79 13.16 -4.94 -23.98
N ALA A 80 12.21 -5.48 -24.75
CA ALA A 80 10.79 -5.42 -24.42
C ALA A 80 10.50 -6.13 -23.09
N ASN A 81 9.72 -5.48 -22.21
CA ASN A 81 9.51 -5.91 -20.82
C ASN A 81 8.04 -6.30 -20.54
N THR A 82 7.32 -6.79 -21.54
CA THR A 82 5.85 -6.92 -21.53
C THR A 82 5.28 -7.68 -20.33
N ILE A 83 5.84 -8.84 -19.98
CA ILE A 83 5.28 -9.66 -18.88
C ILE A 83 5.53 -8.99 -17.53
N SER A 84 6.77 -8.54 -17.26
CA SER A 84 7.11 -7.83 -16.03
C SER A 84 6.27 -6.56 -15.88
N PHE A 85 6.15 -5.80 -16.96
CA PHE A 85 5.34 -4.59 -17.06
C PHE A 85 3.90 -4.84 -16.61
N ILE A 86 3.23 -5.86 -17.17
CA ILE A 86 1.84 -6.16 -16.84
C ILE A 86 1.69 -6.49 -15.36
N PHE A 87 2.50 -7.43 -14.85
CA PHE A 87 2.36 -7.89 -13.47
C PHE A 87 2.69 -6.80 -12.45
N PHE A 88 3.79 -6.05 -12.64
CA PHE A 88 4.17 -4.99 -11.73
C PHE A 88 3.14 -3.85 -11.73
N ASN A 89 2.75 -3.34 -12.90
CA ASN A 89 1.85 -2.20 -12.98
C ASN A 89 0.43 -2.55 -12.51
N LEU A 90 -0.08 -3.77 -12.79
CA LEU A 90 -1.34 -4.23 -12.19
C LEU A 90 -1.25 -4.34 -10.66
N SER A 91 -0.12 -4.83 -10.13
CA SER A 91 0.14 -4.87 -8.68
C SER A 91 0.23 -3.47 -8.05
N MET A 92 0.65 -2.44 -8.78
CA MET A 92 0.56 -1.07 -8.30
C MET A 92 -0.89 -0.55 -8.31
N LEU A 93 -1.65 -0.83 -9.38
CA LEU A 93 -3.03 -0.37 -9.54
C LEU A 93 -3.98 -0.89 -8.44
N ILE A 94 -3.78 -2.11 -7.95
CA ILE A 94 -4.63 -2.67 -6.89
C ILE A 94 -4.54 -1.89 -5.58
N PHE A 95 -3.48 -1.10 -5.32
CA PHE A 95 -3.44 -0.24 -4.14
C PHE A 95 -4.62 0.73 -4.10
N ALA A 96 -5.10 1.21 -5.25
CA ALA A 96 -6.29 2.07 -5.31
C ALA A 96 -7.52 1.43 -4.64
N LEU A 97 -7.71 0.11 -4.78
CA LEU A 97 -8.77 -0.63 -4.10
C LEU A 97 -8.57 -0.65 -2.58
N GLY A 98 -7.32 -0.81 -2.13
CA GLY A 98 -6.96 -0.68 -0.72
C GLY A 98 -7.30 0.70 -0.16
N GLY A 99 -6.94 1.76 -0.88
CA GLY A 99 -7.28 3.14 -0.55
C GLY A 99 -8.79 3.36 -0.44
N ILE A 100 -9.58 2.84 -1.39
CA ILE A 100 -11.05 2.86 -1.32
C ILE A 100 -11.53 2.15 -0.05
N GLY A 101 -10.96 0.99 0.28
CA GLY A 101 -11.25 0.27 1.53
C GLY A 101 -11.04 1.12 2.78
N PHE A 102 -9.97 1.91 2.83
CA PHE A 102 -9.69 2.82 3.95
C PHE A 102 -10.79 3.88 4.14
N LEU A 103 -11.46 4.36 3.09
CA LEU A 103 -12.58 5.32 3.24
C LEU A 103 -13.76 4.78 4.06
N PHE A 104 -13.88 3.45 4.19
CA PHE A 104 -14.92 2.80 5.02
C PHE A 104 -14.50 2.61 6.48
N VAL A 105 -13.19 2.61 6.76
CA VAL A 105 -12.63 2.32 8.09
C VAL A 105 -13.05 3.29 9.20
N PRO A 106 -13.25 4.61 8.98
CA PRO A 106 -13.60 5.53 10.06
C PRO A 106 -14.83 5.12 10.85
N ARG A 107 -15.81 4.48 10.19
CA ARG A 107 -17.05 4.02 10.86
C ARG A 107 -16.81 2.95 11.93
N LEU A 108 -15.66 2.27 11.94
CA LEU A 108 -15.25 1.34 13.00
C LEU A 108 -14.96 2.04 14.35
N PHE A 109 -14.75 3.35 14.32
CA PHE A 109 -14.33 4.14 15.47
C PHE A 109 -15.37 5.21 15.83
N LYS A 110 -16.61 5.07 15.34
CA LYS A 110 -17.69 6.07 15.49
C LYS A 110 -18.12 6.32 16.94
N GLU A 111 -17.85 5.39 17.85
CA GLU A 111 -18.26 5.50 19.27
C GLU A 111 -17.40 6.50 20.05
N ASP A 112 -16.15 6.74 19.63
CA ASP A 112 -15.28 7.77 20.18
C ASP A 112 -15.05 8.85 19.13
N SER A 113 -15.60 10.05 19.35
CA SER A 113 -15.56 11.16 18.39
C SER A 113 -14.14 11.54 17.98
N THR A 114 -13.18 11.46 18.90
CA THR A 114 -11.77 11.74 18.64
C THR A 114 -11.16 10.68 17.73
N SER A 115 -11.35 9.40 18.05
CA SER A 115 -10.86 8.29 17.21
C SER A 115 -11.53 8.27 15.84
N TYR A 116 -12.82 8.59 15.76
CA TYR A 116 -13.52 8.74 14.48
C TYR A 116 -12.89 9.82 13.60
N PHE A 117 -12.64 11.01 14.16
CA PHE A 117 -12.05 12.13 13.43
C PHE A 117 -10.61 11.84 13.00
N LEU A 118 -9.79 11.26 13.87
CA LEU A 118 -8.45 10.81 13.53
C LEU A 118 -8.48 9.73 12.44
N ALA A 119 -9.37 8.75 12.53
CA ALA A 119 -9.52 7.71 11.53
C ALA A 119 -9.97 8.31 10.18
N LEU A 120 -10.85 9.31 10.18
CA LEU A 120 -11.26 10.02 8.96
C LEU A 120 -10.07 10.68 8.27
N ILE A 121 -9.29 11.49 9.00
CA ILE A 121 -8.11 12.16 8.45
C ILE A 121 -7.10 11.12 7.95
N GLY A 122 -6.79 10.12 8.77
CA GLY A 122 -5.85 9.06 8.40
C GLY A 122 -6.30 8.29 7.16
N SER A 123 -7.59 8.02 7.02
CA SER A 123 -8.16 7.32 5.85
C SER A 123 -8.04 8.12 4.57
N VAL A 124 -8.24 9.45 4.64
CA VAL A 124 -8.06 10.34 3.49
C VAL A 124 -6.60 10.32 3.04
N PHE A 125 -5.64 10.37 3.96
CA PHE A 125 -4.22 10.26 3.61
C PHE A 125 -3.85 8.89 3.05
N PHE A 126 -4.35 7.79 3.64
CA PHE A 126 -4.14 6.45 3.08
C PHE A 126 -4.76 6.30 1.68
N PHE A 127 -5.94 6.88 1.46
CA PHE A 127 -6.59 6.89 0.15
C PHE A 127 -5.72 7.58 -0.90
N PHE A 128 -5.28 8.82 -0.64
CA PHE A 128 -4.42 9.54 -1.59
C PHE A 128 -3.05 8.88 -1.74
N GLY A 129 -2.41 8.42 -0.66
CA GLY A 129 -1.15 7.68 -0.74
C GLY A 129 -1.27 6.41 -1.60
N SER A 130 -2.38 5.68 -1.47
CA SER A 130 -2.69 4.52 -2.32
C SER A 130 -2.88 4.90 -3.79
N LEU A 131 -3.55 6.02 -4.08
CA LEU A 131 -3.68 6.53 -5.44
C LEU A 131 -2.33 6.94 -6.03
N PHE A 132 -1.42 7.48 -5.21
CA PHE A 132 -0.05 7.80 -5.67
C PHE A 132 0.72 6.54 -6.04
N PHE A 133 0.59 5.46 -5.26
CA PHE A 133 1.16 4.17 -5.66
C PHE A 133 0.54 3.63 -6.95
N ALA A 134 -0.78 3.72 -7.13
CA ALA A 134 -1.40 3.40 -8.42
C ALA A 134 -0.86 4.28 -9.56
N GLY A 135 -0.60 5.57 -9.29
CA GLY A 135 0.02 6.52 -10.20
C GLY A 135 1.41 6.08 -10.68
N VAL A 136 2.24 5.51 -9.81
CA VAL A 136 3.54 4.90 -10.19
C VAL A 136 3.35 3.80 -11.24
N GLY A 137 2.30 2.96 -11.11
CA GLY A 137 1.97 1.93 -12.10
C GLY A 137 1.41 2.46 -13.42
N LEU A 138 0.87 3.67 -13.41
CA LEU A 138 0.33 4.36 -14.60
C LEU A 138 1.37 5.24 -15.30
N THR A 139 2.56 5.40 -14.71
CA THR A 139 3.64 6.24 -15.21
C THR A 139 4.91 5.42 -15.40
N PRO A 140 5.00 4.57 -16.44
CA PRO A 140 6.21 3.80 -16.70
C PRO A 140 7.45 4.70 -16.77
N HIS A 141 8.51 4.33 -16.05
CA HIS A 141 9.67 5.19 -15.83
C HIS A 141 10.46 5.52 -17.11
N ASP A 142 10.29 4.72 -18.17
CA ASP A 142 10.91 4.90 -19.47
C ASP A 142 10.12 5.84 -20.40
N LEU A 143 8.89 6.21 -20.01
CA LEU A 143 8.03 7.14 -20.75
C LEU A 143 7.75 8.44 -20.00
N TYR A 144 7.51 8.35 -18.68
CA TYR A 144 7.02 9.46 -17.84
C TYR A 144 7.84 9.57 -16.55
N LEU A 145 9.16 9.69 -16.69
CA LEU A 145 10.09 9.60 -15.56
C LEU A 145 9.82 10.66 -14.47
N GLU A 146 9.49 11.90 -14.87
CA GLU A 146 9.25 13.00 -13.93
C GLU A 146 7.99 12.75 -13.09
N GLU A 147 6.89 12.38 -13.74
CA GLU A 147 5.63 12.04 -13.09
C GLU A 147 5.78 10.78 -12.21
N HIS A 148 6.53 9.78 -12.69
CA HIS A 148 6.84 8.58 -11.94
C HIS A 148 7.53 8.90 -10.61
N ILE A 149 8.58 9.73 -10.67
CA ILE A 149 9.32 10.17 -9.47
C ILE A 149 8.40 10.99 -8.56
N PHE A 150 7.58 11.89 -9.12
CA PHE A 150 6.61 12.66 -8.35
C PHE A 150 5.67 11.75 -7.55
N PHE A 151 5.07 10.73 -8.18
CA PHE A 151 4.18 9.80 -7.50
C PHE A 151 4.91 8.95 -6.46
N ALA A 152 6.08 8.41 -6.81
CA ALA A 152 6.87 7.55 -5.93
C ALA A 152 7.33 8.26 -4.64
N LEU A 153 7.78 9.52 -4.75
CA LEU A 153 8.22 10.31 -3.59
C LEU A 153 7.05 10.70 -2.70
N ASN A 154 5.98 11.24 -3.30
CA ASN A 154 4.88 11.79 -2.53
C ASN A 154 3.94 10.72 -1.94
N GLY A 155 3.91 9.52 -2.52
CA GLY A 155 3.17 8.39 -1.95
C GLY A 155 3.56 8.11 -0.50
N PHE A 156 4.87 7.94 -0.23
CA PHE A 156 5.36 7.71 1.14
C PHE A 156 5.21 8.92 2.07
N ARG A 157 5.33 10.15 1.55
CA ARG A 157 5.09 11.38 2.33
C ARG A 157 3.65 11.44 2.86
N LEU A 158 2.67 11.04 2.04
CA LEU A 158 1.26 10.97 2.45
C LEU A 158 0.99 9.88 3.49
N LEU A 159 1.80 8.81 3.52
CA LEU A 159 1.64 7.76 4.54
C LEU A 159 2.05 8.20 5.94
N VAL A 160 2.93 9.20 6.10
CA VAL A 160 3.35 9.70 7.42
C VAL A 160 2.16 10.22 8.24
N PRO A 161 1.39 11.23 7.79
CA PRO A 161 0.22 11.69 8.54
C PRO A 161 -0.85 10.61 8.68
N ALA A 162 -0.98 9.70 7.70
CA ALA A 162 -1.88 8.54 7.82
C ALA A 162 -1.50 7.64 9.01
N ALA A 163 -0.22 7.29 9.11
CA ALA A 163 0.31 6.42 10.17
C ALA A 163 0.25 7.09 11.54
N ILE A 164 0.49 8.40 11.64
CA ILE A 164 0.30 9.18 12.88
C ILE A 164 -1.15 9.04 13.36
N CYS A 165 -2.11 9.32 12.49
CA CYS A 165 -3.53 9.25 12.84
C CYS A 165 -3.92 7.84 13.31
N TYR A 166 -3.57 6.81 12.54
CA TYR A 166 -3.93 5.44 12.87
C TYR A 166 -3.20 4.90 14.10
N PHE A 167 -1.97 5.34 14.38
CA PHE A 167 -1.30 5.00 15.63
C PHE A 167 -2.12 5.46 16.84
N PHE A 168 -2.58 6.71 16.85
CA PHE A 168 -3.41 7.23 17.94
C PHE A 168 -4.81 6.61 17.97
N VAL A 169 -5.43 6.33 16.83
CA VAL A 169 -6.70 5.58 16.76
C VAL A 169 -6.56 4.23 17.46
N LEU A 170 -5.50 3.48 17.17
CA LEU A 170 -5.29 2.17 17.76
C LEU A 170 -4.99 2.25 19.26
N LEU A 171 -4.18 3.23 19.71
CA LEU A 171 -3.93 3.46 21.16
C LEU A 171 -5.19 3.79 21.96
N ARG A 172 -6.19 4.41 21.32
CA ARG A 172 -7.47 4.78 21.94
C ARG A 172 -8.54 3.70 21.83
N SER A 173 -8.27 2.63 21.09
CA SER A 173 -9.24 1.56 20.83
C SER A 173 -9.04 0.37 21.77
N PRO A 174 -10.06 -0.48 21.98
CA PRO A 174 -9.93 -1.73 22.74
C PRO A 174 -9.14 -2.83 21.98
N ILE A 175 -8.50 -2.49 20.86
CA ILE A 175 -7.72 -3.42 20.04
C ILE A 175 -6.37 -3.71 20.72
N LYS A 176 -5.83 -4.92 20.53
CA LYS A 176 -4.53 -5.31 21.11
C LYS A 176 -3.40 -4.34 20.74
N ASN A 177 -2.60 -3.95 21.73
CA ASN A 177 -1.47 -3.01 21.57
C ASN A 177 -0.40 -3.46 20.57
N SER A 178 -0.32 -4.75 20.23
CA SER A 178 0.59 -5.25 19.19
C SER A 178 0.34 -4.58 17.83
N TYR A 179 -0.91 -4.26 17.50
CA TYR A 179 -1.25 -3.56 16.26
C TYR A 179 -0.77 -2.10 16.29
N SER A 180 -0.90 -1.43 17.44
CA SER A 180 -0.38 -0.07 17.66
C SER A 180 1.15 -0.05 17.57
N LEU A 181 1.83 -1.04 18.15
CA LEU A 181 3.29 -1.17 18.08
C LEU A 181 3.80 -1.33 16.63
N LEU A 182 3.15 -2.20 15.83
CA LEU A 182 3.49 -2.36 14.42
C LEU A 182 3.22 -1.09 13.60
N THR A 183 2.13 -0.39 13.90
CA THR A 183 1.81 0.89 13.27
C THR A 183 2.82 1.98 13.64
N PHE A 184 3.29 1.99 14.89
CA PHE A 184 4.37 2.88 15.33
C PHE A 184 5.70 2.58 14.64
N PHE A 185 6.07 1.31 14.53
CA PHE A 185 7.27 0.91 13.81
C PHE A 185 7.21 1.33 12.33
N PHE A 186 6.04 1.15 11.69
CA PHE A 186 5.79 1.65 10.35
C PHE A 186 5.90 3.17 10.24
N LEU A 187 5.33 3.93 11.20
CA LEU A 187 5.43 5.38 11.25
C LEU A 187 6.89 5.84 11.31
N VAL A 188 7.67 5.33 12.27
CA VAL A 188 9.09 5.71 12.44
C VAL A 188 9.89 5.37 11.20
N SER A 189 9.69 4.17 10.64
CA SER A 189 10.39 3.73 9.43
C SER A 189 10.04 4.58 8.21
N THR A 190 8.76 4.94 8.03
CA THR A 190 8.31 5.78 6.92
C THR A 190 8.83 7.20 7.06
N PHE A 191 8.82 7.75 8.26
CA PHE A 191 9.38 9.07 8.53
C PHE A 191 10.89 9.10 8.25
N ALA A 192 11.63 8.10 8.72
CA ALA A 192 13.06 7.96 8.42
C ALA A 192 13.31 7.80 6.91
N TYR A 193 12.49 7.02 6.21
CA TYR A 193 12.59 6.87 4.75
C TYR A 193 12.31 8.18 4.01
N VAL A 194 11.33 8.98 4.44
CA VAL A 194 11.06 10.30 3.85
C VAL A 194 12.25 11.24 4.06
N ILE A 195 12.90 11.21 5.24
CA ILE A 195 14.14 11.96 5.46
C ILE A 195 15.23 11.47 4.50
N PHE A 196 15.42 10.16 4.39
CA PHE A 196 16.37 9.54 3.46
C PHE A 196 16.10 9.97 2.01
N GLN A 197 14.85 10.08 1.56
CA GLN A 197 14.50 10.57 0.23
C GLN A 197 14.89 12.04 -0.01
N ILE A 198 15.01 12.85 1.05
CA ILE A 198 15.34 14.28 0.95
C ILE A 198 16.86 14.48 0.94
N ILE A 199 17.59 13.74 1.77
CA ILE A 199 19.04 13.94 1.96
C ILE A 199 19.90 12.92 1.21
N GLY A 200 19.31 11.83 0.73
CA GLY A 200 20.02 10.74 0.08
C GLY A 200 20.60 11.14 -1.28
N GLU A 201 21.76 10.58 -1.61
CA GLU A 201 22.41 10.80 -2.89
C GLU A 201 21.57 10.30 -4.06
N SER A 202 21.52 11.07 -5.15
CA SER A 202 20.78 10.67 -6.35
C SER A 202 21.27 9.30 -6.89
N PRO A 203 20.36 8.38 -7.25
CA PRO A 203 20.74 7.07 -7.76
C PRO A 203 21.42 7.14 -9.13
N LEU A 204 21.39 8.31 -9.79
CA LEU A 204 22.05 8.54 -11.08
C LEU A 204 23.56 8.82 -10.93
N LEU A 205 24.05 9.08 -9.72
CA LEU A 205 25.44 9.50 -9.52
C LEU A 205 26.42 8.33 -9.64
N ASN A 206 26.11 7.19 -9.02
CA ASN A 206 26.97 6.00 -9.04
C ASN A 206 26.16 4.74 -8.65
N PRO A 207 26.71 3.53 -8.92
CA PRO A 207 26.04 2.27 -8.62
C PRO A 207 25.74 2.05 -7.13
N GLU A 208 26.57 2.55 -6.22
CA GLU A 208 26.39 2.37 -4.77
C GLU A 208 25.20 3.19 -4.25
N ALA A 209 25.07 4.45 -4.69
CA ALA A 209 23.93 5.31 -4.39
C ALA A 209 22.62 4.69 -4.92
N MET A 210 22.65 4.15 -6.14
CA MET A 210 21.52 3.40 -6.72
C MET A 210 21.16 2.20 -5.85
N SER A 211 22.13 1.35 -5.53
CA SER A 211 21.92 0.12 -4.76
C SER A 211 21.36 0.40 -3.36
N THR A 212 21.86 1.46 -2.72
CA THR A 212 21.36 1.95 -1.42
C THR A 212 19.91 2.40 -1.51
N GLN A 213 19.58 3.26 -2.48
CA GLN A 213 18.20 3.73 -2.68
C GLN A 213 17.23 2.60 -3.01
N ALA A 214 17.62 1.70 -3.92
CA ALA A 214 16.83 0.56 -4.34
C ALA A 214 16.60 -0.42 -3.17
N THR A 215 17.59 -0.62 -2.31
CA THR A 215 17.47 -1.45 -1.10
C THR A 215 16.52 -0.80 -0.08
N MET A 216 16.71 0.50 0.20
CA MET A 216 15.85 1.24 1.13
C MET A 216 14.38 1.26 0.66
N GLN A 217 14.14 1.41 -0.64
CA GLN A 217 12.80 1.33 -1.23
C GLN A 217 12.14 -0.02 -0.93
N LYS A 218 12.86 -1.14 -1.08
CA LYS A 218 12.30 -2.48 -0.82
C LYS A 218 12.03 -2.70 0.66
N LEU A 219 12.93 -2.25 1.53
CA LEU A 219 12.75 -2.34 2.98
C LEU A 219 11.50 -1.58 3.44
N ILE A 220 11.34 -0.30 3.05
CA ILE A 220 10.16 0.46 3.45
C ILE A 220 8.88 -0.08 2.84
N THR A 221 8.94 -0.59 1.60
CA THR A 221 7.80 -1.26 0.96
C THR A 221 7.37 -2.48 1.77
N LEU A 222 8.30 -3.35 2.16
CA LEU A 222 7.99 -4.52 2.97
C LEU A 222 7.37 -4.14 4.32
N ILE A 223 7.92 -3.13 5.00
CA ILE A 223 7.38 -2.63 6.27
C ILE A 223 5.95 -2.09 6.07
N HIS A 224 5.71 -1.34 5.00
CA HIS A 224 4.37 -0.85 4.64
C HIS A 224 3.39 -2.01 4.44
N LEU A 225 3.76 -3.02 3.65
CA LEU A 225 2.91 -4.19 3.38
C LEU A 225 2.55 -4.96 4.66
N ILE A 226 3.53 -5.18 5.55
CA ILE A 226 3.31 -5.82 6.85
C ILE A 226 2.34 -4.98 7.69
N SER A 227 2.50 -3.66 7.70
CA SER A 227 1.65 -2.75 8.46
C SER A 227 0.20 -2.77 7.95
N ILE A 228 -0.02 -2.70 6.64
CA ILE A 228 -1.36 -2.78 6.03
C ILE A 228 -2.01 -4.14 6.31
N TYR A 229 -1.24 -5.23 6.19
CA TYR A 229 -1.73 -6.56 6.53
C TYR A 229 -2.17 -6.61 8.00
N SER A 230 -1.33 -6.11 8.91
CA SER A 230 -1.60 -6.00 10.35
C SER A 230 -2.85 -5.16 10.67
N LEU A 231 -2.98 -3.99 10.05
CA LEU A 231 -4.15 -3.11 10.18
C LEU A 231 -5.44 -3.82 9.77
N SER A 232 -5.42 -4.65 8.72
CA SER A 232 -6.60 -5.43 8.33
C SER A 232 -7.08 -6.39 9.44
N PHE A 233 -6.17 -6.90 10.27
CA PHE A 233 -6.54 -7.72 11.43
C PHE A 233 -6.99 -6.86 12.60
N ALA A 234 -6.38 -5.69 12.82
CA ALA A 234 -6.86 -4.70 13.79
C ALA A 234 -8.32 -4.32 13.51
N PHE A 235 -8.65 -3.99 12.25
CA PHE A 235 -10.01 -3.66 11.81
C PHE A 235 -10.96 -4.85 11.97
N SER A 236 -10.51 -6.06 11.66
CA SER A 236 -11.29 -7.27 11.92
C SER A 236 -11.53 -7.52 13.42
N SER A 237 -10.61 -7.12 14.29
CA SER A 237 -10.79 -7.19 15.75
C SER A 237 -11.79 -6.15 16.21
N GLN A 238 -11.70 -4.92 15.69
CA GLN A 238 -12.62 -3.84 16.03
C GLN A 238 -14.06 -4.16 15.62
N LEU A 239 -14.26 -4.77 14.44
CA LEU A 239 -15.58 -5.26 14.02
C LEU A 239 -16.20 -6.25 15.02
N LYS A 240 -15.40 -7.10 15.64
CA LYS A 240 -15.87 -8.04 16.68
C LYS A 240 -16.22 -7.33 17.97
N ASN A 241 -15.45 -6.29 18.34
CA ASN A 241 -15.71 -5.50 19.55
C ASN A 241 -16.99 -4.65 19.46
N LEU A 242 -17.45 -4.34 18.24
CA LEU A 242 -18.67 -3.54 18.00
C LEU A 242 -19.97 -4.38 18.02
N ASP A 243 -19.93 -5.66 18.40
CA ASP A 243 -21.07 -6.60 18.36
C ASP A 243 -21.85 -6.55 17.03
N ILE A 244 -21.14 -6.81 15.93
CA ILE A 244 -21.71 -7.29 14.66
C ILE A 244 -21.36 -8.79 14.54
N SER A 245 -21.86 -9.60 15.48
CA SER A 245 -21.88 -11.06 15.41
C SER A 245 -23.30 -11.56 15.20
#